data_AF-A0A1M6L9V0-F1
#
_entry.id   AF-A0A1M6L9V0-F1
#
_cell.length_a   1.000
_cell.length_b   1.000
_cell.length_c   1.000
_cell.angle_alpha   90.00
_cell.angle_beta   90.00
_cell.angle_gamma   90.00
#
_symmetry.space_group_name_H-M   'P 1'
#
loop_
_entity.id
_entity.type
_entity.pdbx_description
1 polymer ?
#
loop_
_entity_poly.entity_id
_entity_poly.type
_entity_poly.pdbx_seq_one_letter_code
_entity_poly.pdbx_strand_id
1 'polypeptide(L)'
;MKKGIVLVIMVGVLSLIIYLFWIEEYRHLIQNKNSMPAYYLEKSPVIRQYGISINDRPIFIHFYNPSCKYSKVNIEHLKGVFQSYTEQIDFYLVVTGQQVTNGNYLKEKYQLPSSMKVIMDPDGQLSRLCGVNSTPRAVLFDTDSTRYFDGNYTSGFTFCGPANIKNSAPAVALEFKSKGYQAPLVPVVSGFGCEL
;
A
#
# COMPACT_ATOMS: atom_id res chain seq x y z
N MET A 1 -45.61 -2.23 -32.60
CA MET A 1 -45.31 -1.14 -31.64
C MET A 1 -44.69 -1.63 -30.33
N LYS A 2 -45.32 -2.55 -29.58
CA LYS A 2 -44.79 -3.04 -28.28
C LYS A 2 -43.37 -3.62 -28.35
N LYS A 3 -43.04 -4.38 -29.40
CA LYS A 3 -41.69 -4.97 -29.60
C LYS A 3 -40.60 -3.91 -29.84
N GLY A 4 -40.93 -2.79 -30.49
CA GLY A 4 -39.98 -1.71 -30.74
C GLY A 4 -39.62 -0.94 -29.47
N ILE A 5 -40.61 -0.73 -28.58
CA ILE A 5 -40.38 -0.09 -27.28
C ILE A 5 -39.47 -0.96 -26.41
N VAL A 6 -39.68 -2.28 -26.38
CA VAL A 6 -38.81 -3.21 -25.65
C VAL A 6 -37.38 -3.16 -26.16
N LEU A 7 -37.18 -3.14 -27.49
CA LEU A 7 -35.84 -3.04 -28.09
C LEU A 7 -35.13 -1.74 -27.67
N VAL A 8 -35.82 -0.60 -27.72
CA VAL A 8 -35.26 0.71 -27.33
C VAL A 8 -34.87 0.72 -25.85
N ILE A 9 -35.71 0.17 -24.97
CA ILE A 9 -35.39 0.06 -23.54
C ILE A 9 -34.16 -0.83 -23.33
N MET A 10 -34.09 -1.98 -24.02
CA MET A 10 -32.98 -2.91 -23.87
C MET A 10 -31.65 -2.31 -24.32
N VAL A 11 -31.65 -1.60 -25.45
CA VAL A 11 -30.48 -0.86 -25.96
C VAL A 11 -30.10 0.29 -25.02
N GLY A 12 -31.08 1.01 -24.46
CA GLY A 12 -30.84 2.07 -23.49
C GLY A 12 -30.17 1.57 -22.22
N VAL A 13 -30.67 0.47 -21.64
CA VAL A 13 -30.09 -0.15 -20.44
C VAL A 13 -28.67 -0.66 -20.71
N LEU A 14 -28.46 -1.33 -21.85
CA LEU A 14 -27.12 -1.82 -22.22
C LEU A 14 -26.12 -0.66 -22.40
N SER A 15 -26.54 0.42 -23.04
CA SER A 15 -25.71 1.62 -23.23
C SER A 15 -25.36 2.28 -21.90
N LEU A 16 -26.31 2.34 -20.97
CA LEU A 16 -26.07 2.87 -19.62
C LEU A 16 -25.05 2.01 -18.85
N ILE A 17 -25.16 0.68 -18.92
CA ILE A 17 -24.19 -0.22 -18.29
C ILE A 17 -22.79 0.03 -18.87
N ILE A 18 -22.64 0.02 -20.20
CA ILE A 18 -21.35 0.27 -20.86
C ILE A 18 -20.77 1.62 -20.43
N TYR A 19 -21.60 2.66 -20.36
CA TYR A 19 -21.20 3.99 -19.93
C TYR A 19 -20.70 4.01 -18.48
N LEU A 20 -21.39 3.35 -17.56
CA LEU A 20 -20.97 3.25 -16.15
C LEU A 20 -19.64 2.49 -16.02
N PHE A 21 -19.49 1.36 -16.71
CA PHE A 21 -18.23 0.63 -16.77
C PHE A 21 -17.09 1.48 -17.33
N TRP A 22 -17.36 2.28 -18.37
CA TRP A 22 -16.37 3.18 -18.95
C TRP A 22 -15.96 4.29 -17.98
N ILE A 23 -16.89 4.85 -17.21
CA ILE A 23 -16.57 5.85 -16.17
C ILE A 23 -15.67 5.26 -15.10
N GLU A 24 -15.97 4.06 -14.62
CA GLU A 24 -15.16 3.42 -13.58
C GLU A 24 -13.78 3.02 -14.12
N GLU A 25 -13.71 2.44 -15.32
CA GLU A 25 -12.43 2.11 -15.98
C GLU A 25 -11.60 3.37 -16.22
N TYR A 26 -12.21 4.47 -16.69
CA TYR A 26 -11.53 5.75 -16.87
C TYR A 26 -11.03 6.33 -15.54
N ARG A 27 -11.82 6.23 -14.46
CA ARG A 27 -11.39 6.63 -13.11
C ARG A 27 -10.21 5.79 -12.63
N HIS A 28 -10.24 4.47 -12.86
CA HIS A 28 -9.14 3.56 -12.55
C HIS A 28 -7.88 3.85 -13.37
N LEU A 29 -8.02 4.10 -14.68
CA LEU A 29 -6.90 4.43 -15.56
C LEU A 29 -6.28 5.77 -15.21
N ILE A 30 -7.06 6.78 -14.83
CA ILE A 30 -6.52 8.06 -14.36
C ILE A 30 -5.81 7.89 -13.02
N GLN A 31 -6.39 7.15 -12.07
CA GLN A 31 -5.72 6.87 -10.80
C GLN A 31 -4.41 6.08 -10.99
N ASN A 32 -4.38 5.15 -11.93
CA ASN A 32 -3.18 4.39 -12.29
C ASN A 32 -2.15 5.22 -13.08
N LYS A 33 -2.59 6.10 -14.00
CA LYS A 33 -1.69 7.00 -14.76
C LYS A 33 -1.13 8.13 -13.88
N ASN A 34 -1.90 8.54 -12.87
CA ASN A 34 -1.47 9.43 -11.80
C ASN A 34 -0.91 8.66 -10.59
N SER A 35 -0.63 7.34 -10.72
CA SER A 35 0.24 6.61 -9.80
C SER A 35 1.67 7.05 -10.07
N MET A 36 1.86 8.32 -9.71
CA MET A 36 3.01 9.16 -9.48
C MET A 36 4.32 8.80 -10.16
N PRO A 37 5.02 9.79 -10.75
CA PRO A 37 6.37 9.61 -11.29
C PRO A 37 7.27 9.02 -10.21
N ALA A 38 8.27 8.23 -10.64
CA ALA A 38 9.32 7.66 -9.81
C ALA A 38 9.70 8.63 -8.66
N TYR A 39 9.21 8.33 -7.45
CA TYR A 39 9.50 9.17 -6.30
C TYR A 39 10.86 8.72 -5.77
N TYR A 40 11.86 9.55 -5.98
CA TYR A 40 13.22 9.34 -5.48
C TYR A 40 13.27 9.84 -4.02
N LEU A 41 13.31 8.94 -3.03
CA LEU A 41 13.50 9.31 -1.60
C LEU A 41 14.75 10.18 -1.39
N GLU A 42 15.78 10.00 -2.23
CA GLU A 42 17.11 10.57 -2.05
C GLU A 42 17.11 12.10 -2.01
N LYS A 43 16.11 12.74 -2.64
CA LYS A 43 15.99 14.20 -2.68
C LYS A 43 15.24 14.79 -1.49
N SER A 44 14.70 13.98 -0.57
CA SER A 44 13.95 14.49 0.57
C SER A 44 14.77 14.45 1.87
N PRO A 45 15.33 15.59 2.31
CA PRO A 45 16.03 15.67 3.61
C PRO A 45 15.13 15.34 4.80
N VAL A 46 13.80 15.41 4.63
CA VAL A 46 12.79 15.08 5.64
C VAL A 46 12.86 13.61 6.06
N ILE A 47 13.23 12.69 5.17
CA ILE A 47 13.21 11.25 5.44
C ILE A 47 14.32 10.86 6.42
N ARG A 48 15.47 11.51 6.30
CA ARG A 48 16.58 11.36 7.25
C ARG A 48 16.22 11.89 8.64
N GLN A 49 15.38 12.92 8.73
CA GLN A 49 14.89 13.46 10.00
C GLN A 49 14.05 12.43 10.78
N TYR A 50 13.36 11.53 10.09
CA TYR A 50 12.63 10.41 10.69
C TYR A 50 13.52 9.19 11.01
N GLY A 51 14.85 9.29 10.84
CA GLY A 51 15.79 8.21 11.13
C GLY A 51 15.74 7.06 10.12
N ILE A 52 15.17 7.30 8.93
CA ILE A 52 15.22 6.35 7.82
C ILE A 52 16.57 6.54 7.13
N SER A 53 17.43 5.54 7.26
CA SER A 53 18.73 5.50 6.61
C SER A 53 18.58 4.96 5.21
N ILE A 54 19.02 5.73 4.22
CA ILE A 54 19.21 5.26 2.85
C ILE A 54 20.59 4.60 2.82
N ASN A 55 20.60 3.27 2.76
CA ASN A 55 21.79 2.43 2.77
C ASN A 55 21.85 1.61 1.47
N ASP A 56 22.83 0.71 1.34
CA ASP A 56 22.95 -0.27 0.24
C ASP A 56 21.85 -1.35 0.23
N ARG A 57 20.77 -1.16 0.99
CA ARG A 57 19.64 -2.10 1.11
C ARG A 57 18.34 -1.41 0.73
N PRO A 58 17.45 -2.10 0.00
CA PRO A 58 16.10 -1.60 -0.24
C PRO A 58 15.37 -1.29 1.07
N ILE A 59 14.39 -0.41 1.00
CA ILE A 59 13.61 0.06 2.16
C ILE A 59 12.16 -0.38 1.99
N PHE A 60 11.60 -0.94 3.06
CA PHE A 60 10.19 -1.27 3.19
C PHE A 60 9.56 -0.39 4.27
N ILE A 61 8.57 0.42 3.89
CA ILE A 61 7.82 1.26 4.83
C ILE A 61 6.37 0.79 4.87
N HIS A 62 5.92 0.39 6.06
CA HIS A 62 4.52 0.10 6.33
C HIS A 62 3.84 1.25 7.06
N PHE A 63 2.76 1.79 6.50
CA PHE A 63 1.95 2.81 7.13
C PHE A 63 0.76 2.15 7.84
N TYR A 64 0.67 2.40 9.15
CA TYR A 64 -0.26 1.78 10.07
C TYR A 64 -1.00 2.83 10.89
N ASN A 65 -2.33 2.72 10.96
CA ASN A 65 -3.16 3.55 11.84
C ASN A 65 -3.83 2.66 12.91
N PRO A 66 -3.56 2.87 14.23
CA PRO A 66 -4.13 2.08 15.32
C PRO A 66 -5.64 2.24 15.50
N SER A 67 -6.24 3.31 14.99
CA SER A 67 -7.70 3.50 14.96
C SER A 67 -8.36 2.71 13.83
N CYS A 68 -7.60 2.36 12.80
CA CYS A 68 -8.13 1.71 11.61
C CYS A 68 -8.23 0.20 11.79
N LYS A 69 -9.44 -0.36 11.63
CA LYS A 69 -9.66 -1.82 11.70
C LYS A 69 -8.86 -2.58 10.65
N TYR A 70 -8.69 -2.02 9.45
CA TYR A 70 -7.95 -2.66 8.35
C TYR A 70 -6.46 -2.78 8.67
N SER A 71 -5.88 -1.75 9.27
CA SER A 71 -4.47 -1.74 9.69
C SER A 71 -4.19 -2.83 10.73
N LYS A 72 -5.10 -3.01 11.70
CA LYS A 72 -4.97 -4.05 12.74
C LYS A 72 -4.90 -5.45 12.18
N VAL A 73 -5.62 -5.73 11.08
CA VAL A 73 -5.63 -7.07 10.47
C VAL A 73 -4.35 -7.34 9.68
N ASN A 74 -3.78 -6.31 9.03
CA ASN A 74 -2.58 -6.47 8.21
C ASN A 74 -1.28 -6.61 9.02
N ILE A 75 -1.30 -6.41 10.33
CA ILE A 75 -0.08 -6.46 11.15
C ILE A 75 0.54 -7.87 11.19
N GLU A 76 -0.28 -8.92 11.14
CA GLU A 76 0.22 -10.30 11.04
C GLU A 76 0.90 -10.57 9.69
N HIS A 77 0.37 -9.98 8.61
CA HIS A 77 1.01 -10.05 7.29
C HIS A 77 2.37 -9.34 7.30
N LEU A 78 2.43 -8.15 7.89
CA LEU A 78 3.70 -7.42 8.05
C LEU A 78 4.76 -8.28 8.75
N LYS A 79 4.42 -8.96 9.85
CA LYS A 79 5.37 -9.81 10.58
C LYS A 79 5.94 -10.91 9.69
N GLY A 80 5.09 -11.58 8.93
CA GLY A 80 5.55 -12.64 8.06
C GLY A 80 6.47 -12.14 6.95
N VAL A 81 6.13 -10.99 6.35
CA VAL A 81 6.98 -10.37 5.33
C VAL A 81 8.32 -9.98 5.95
N PHE A 82 8.29 -9.36 7.13
CA PHE A 82 9.50 -9.03 7.89
C PHE A 82 10.36 -10.27 8.12
N GLN A 83 9.81 -11.35 8.66
CA GLN A 83 10.55 -12.59 8.93
C GLN A 83 11.20 -13.20 7.69
N SER A 84 10.56 -13.05 6.52
CA SER A 84 11.05 -13.62 5.27
C SER A 84 12.16 -12.79 4.61
N TYR A 85 12.23 -11.51 4.92
CA TYR A 85 13.03 -10.54 4.14
C TYR A 85 13.93 -9.62 5.00
N THR A 86 13.93 -9.76 6.33
CA THR A 86 14.66 -8.87 7.26
C THR A 86 16.16 -8.81 7.02
N GLU A 87 16.77 -9.84 6.44
CA GLU A 87 18.19 -9.90 6.10
C GLU A 87 18.52 -9.19 4.78
N GLN A 88 17.51 -8.93 3.93
CA GLN A 88 17.69 -8.34 2.59
C GLN A 88 17.24 -6.88 2.53
N ILE A 89 16.20 -6.51 3.28
CA ILE A 89 15.57 -5.18 3.23
C ILE A 89 15.51 -4.54 4.64
N ASP A 90 15.61 -3.21 4.69
CA ASP A 90 15.41 -2.44 5.91
C ASP A 90 13.91 -2.14 6.12
N PHE A 91 13.36 -2.53 7.27
CA PHE A 91 11.93 -2.41 7.57
C PHE A 91 11.62 -1.30 8.56
N TYR A 92 10.63 -0.48 8.21
CA TYR A 92 10.10 0.60 9.02
C TYR A 92 8.58 0.50 9.14
N LEU A 93 8.07 0.58 10.37
CA LEU A 93 6.66 0.70 10.69
C LEU A 93 6.37 2.17 11.03
N VAL A 94 5.67 2.87 10.16
CA VAL A 94 5.22 4.25 10.38
C VAL A 94 3.80 4.22 10.96
N VAL A 95 3.66 4.79 12.15
CA VAL A 95 2.41 4.83 12.91
C VAL A 95 1.79 6.21 12.76
N THR A 96 0.62 6.27 12.13
CA THR A 96 -0.09 7.52 11.87
C THR A 96 -1.23 7.75 12.84
N GLY A 97 -1.62 9.02 13.00
CA GLY A 97 -2.68 9.45 13.90
C GLY A 97 -2.22 9.63 15.35
N GLN A 98 -2.96 10.44 16.10
CA GLN A 98 -2.56 10.94 17.42
C GLN A 98 -2.83 9.98 18.59
N GLN A 99 -3.51 8.86 18.34
CA GLN A 99 -3.98 7.98 19.43
C GLN A 99 -2.87 7.12 20.06
N VAL A 100 -1.78 6.88 19.34
CA VAL A 100 -0.63 6.15 19.87
C VAL A 100 0.55 7.09 19.90
N THR A 101 1.11 7.27 21.08
CA THR A 101 2.27 8.14 21.32
C THR A 101 3.55 7.34 21.57
N ASN A 102 3.46 6.01 21.67
CA ASN A 102 4.58 5.14 22.00
C ASN A 102 4.63 3.90 21.09
N GLY A 103 5.67 3.82 20.26
CA GLY A 103 5.92 2.67 19.38
C GLY A 103 6.18 1.35 20.13
N ASN A 104 6.72 1.40 21.35
CA ASN A 104 6.98 0.19 22.15
C ASN A 104 5.69 -0.51 22.55
N TYR A 105 4.61 0.24 22.81
CA TYR A 105 3.29 -0.34 23.08
C TYR A 105 2.81 -1.20 21.91
N LEU A 106 3.03 -0.76 20.67
CA LEU A 106 2.67 -1.54 19.48
C LEU A 106 3.56 -2.78 19.34
N LYS A 107 4.86 -2.65 19.62
CA LYS A 107 5.77 -3.80 19.61
C LYS A 107 5.34 -4.87 20.60
N GLU A 108 4.96 -4.49 21.82
CA GLU A 108 4.51 -5.43 22.84
C GLU A 108 3.14 -6.03 22.48
N LYS A 109 2.15 -5.18 22.22
CA LYS A 109 0.78 -5.59 21.91
C LYS A 109 0.70 -6.59 20.77
N TYR A 110 1.49 -6.34 19.72
CA TYR A 110 1.51 -7.17 18.54
C TYR A 110 2.72 -8.09 18.51
N GLN A 111 3.57 -8.18 19.53
CA GLN A 111 4.76 -9.04 19.50
C GLN A 111 5.62 -8.80 18.23
N LEU A 112 5.82 -7.54 17.86
CA LEU A 112 6.65 -7.19 16.71
C LEU A 112 8.13 -7.46 17.01
N PRO A 113 8.92 -7.89 16.03
CA PRO A 113 10.36 -8.08 16.19
C PRO A 113 11.04 -6.83 16.73
N SER A 114 11.95 -6.99 17.67
CA SER A 114 12.67 -5.88 18.32
C SER A 114 13.46 -5.03 17.31
N SER A 115 14.01 -5.68 16.27
CA SER A 115 14.74 -5.07 15.16
C SER A 115 13.88 -4.26 14.18
N MET A 116 12.55 -4.41 14.21
CA MET A 116 11.67 -3.56 13.40
C MET A 116 11.67 -2.14 13.97
N LYS A 117 12.06 -1.15 13.15
CA LYS A 117 12.07 0.25 13.55
C LYS A 117 10.64 0.80 13.48
N VAL A 118 10.18 1.44 14.55
CA VAL A 118 8.86 2.07 14.62
C VAL A 118 9.05 3.57 14.62
N ILE A 119 8.40 4.25 13.69
CA ILE A 119 8.44 5.69 13.50
C ILE A 119 7.04 6.23 13.80
N MET A 120 6.98 7.28 14.61
CA MET A 120 5.72 7.97 14.90
C MET A 120 5.53 9.11 13.90
N ASP A 121 4.38 9.14 13.23
CA ASP A 121 3.97 10.18 12.28
C ASP A 121 2.54 10.66 12.60
N PRO A 122 2.30 11.23 13.79
CA PRO A 122 0.96 11.56 14.26
C PRO A 122 0.25 12.59 13.36
N ASP A 123 1.01 13.48 12.72
CA ASP A 123 0.51 14.55 11.85
C ASP A 123 0.49 14.15 10.36
N GLY A 124 0.87 12.92 10.02
CA GLY A 124 0.88 12.40 8.65
C GLY A 124 1.89 13.07 7.71
N GLN A 125 2.91 13.74 8.25
CA GLN A 125 3.91 14.46 7.44
C GLN A 125 4.74 13.49 6.59
N LEU A 126 5.27 12.43 7.21
CA LEU A 126 6.04 11.39 6.50
C LEU A 126 5.14 10.65 5.51
N SER A 127 3.89 10.39 5.89
CA SER A 127 2.91 9.72 5.04
C SER A 127 2.62 10.51 3.77
N ARG A 128 2.30 11.81 3.89
CA ARG A 128 2.09 12.70 2.74
C ARG A 128 3.33 12.80 1.86
N LEU A 129 4.51 12.88 2.48
CA LEU A 129 5.78 12.91 1.77
C LEU A 129 6.00 11.64 0.92
N CYS A 130 5.60 10.47 1.43
CA CYS A 130 5.66 9.20 0.70
C CYS A 130 4.50 9.01 -0.29
N GLY A 131 3.62 9.99 -0.46
CA GLY A 131 2.43 9.90 -1.32
C GLY A 131 1.33 9.00 -0.77
N VAL A 132 1.36 8.70 0.53
CA VAL A 132 0.38 7.86 1.21
C VAL A 132 -0.73 8.72 1.78
N ASN A 133 -1.98 8.38 1.42
CA ASN A 133 -3.19 9.07 1.85
C ASN A 133 -4.15 8.17 2.65
N SER A 134 -3.81 6.90 2.82
CA SER A 134 -4.67 5.90 3.45
C SER A 134 -3.86 4.78 4.09
N THR A 135 -4.45 4.08 5.07
CA THR A 135 -3.84 2.95 5.79
C THR A 135 -4.76 1.74 5.82
N PRO A 136 -4.24 0.50 5.79
CA PRO A 136 -2.83 0.14 5.71
C PRO A 136 -2.24 0.35 4.32
N ARG A 137 -0.95 0.70 4.25
CA ARG A 137 -0.23 0.86 2.98
C ARG A 137 1.21 0.35 3.14
N ALA A 138 1.79 -0.20 2.09
CA ALA A 138 3.21 -0.52 2.01
C ALA A 138 3.82 0.24 0.84
N VAL A 139 4.98 0.85 1.08
CA VAL A 139 5.76 1.55 0.08
C VAL A 139 7.17 0.99 0.09
N LEU A 140 7.67 0.61 -1.09
CA LEU A 140 8.99 0.02 -1.23
C LEU A 140 9.87 0.88 -2.14
N PHE A 141 11.10 1.04 -1.69
CA PHE A 141 12.12 1.81 -2.36
C PHE A 141 13.36 0.98 -2.56
N ASP A 142 14.00 1.17 -3.70
CA ASP A 142 15.23 0.47 -4.05
C ASP A 142 16.45 1.18 -3.45
N THR A 143 17.64 0.61 -3.64
CA THR A 143 18.91 1.14 -3.10
C THR A 143 19.25 2.53 -3.65
N ASP A 144 18.80 2.85 -4.87
CA ASP A 144 18.90 4.17 -5.49
C ASP A 144 17.80 5.13 -5.01
N SER A 145 17.09 4.76 -3.94
CA SER A 145 15.96 5.49 -3.39
C SER A 145 14.74 5.61 -4.32
N THR A 146 14.70 4.90 -5.44
CA THR A 146 13.56 4.92 -6.35
C THR A 146 12.42 4.09 -5.80
N ARG A 147 11.22 4.69 -5.69
CA ARG A 147 10.01 3.95 -5.36
C ARG A 147 9.63 3.01 -6.50
N TYR A 148 9.53 1.72 -6.21
CA TYR A 148 9.12 0.70 -7.19
C TYR A 148 7.83 -0.03 -6.83
N PHE A 149 7.32 0.14 -5.60
CA PHE A 149 6.01 -0.37 -5.21
C PHE A 149 5.31 0.59 -4.26
N ASP A 150 3.99 0.70 -4.44
CA ASP A 150 3.08 1.40 -3.55
C ASP A 150 1.71 0.73 -3.61
N GLY A 151 1.25 0.16 -2.49
CA GLY A 151 -0.01 -0.57 -2.49
C GLY A 151 -0.40 -1.15 -1.14
N ASN A 152 -1.57 -1.79 -1.12
CA ASN A 152 -2.02 -2.57 0.04
C ASN A 152 -1.47 -4.01 -0.03
N TYR A 153 -1.69 -4.81 1.02
CA TYR A 153 -1.26 -6.21 1.08
C TYR A 153 -2.16 -7.14 0.23
N THR A 154 -3.37 -6.70 -0.12
CA THR A 154 -4.37 -7.44 -0.87
C THR A 154 -4.85 -6.66 -2.09
N SER A 155 -5.36 -7.36 -3.11
CA SER A 155 -5.90 -6.79 -4.36
C SER A 155 -7.38 -6.38 -4.30
N GLY A 156 -7.96 -6.23 -3.10
CA GLY A 156 -9.33 -5.72 -2.91
C GLY A 156 -10.41 -6.77 -2.56
N PHE A 157 -11.42 -6.25 -1.84
CA PHE A 157 -12.72 -6.75 -1.36
C PHE A 157 -12.86 -8.12 -0.68
N THR A 158 -11.94 -9.08 -0.84
CA THR A 158 -12.16 -10.40 -0.25
C THR A 158 -10.86 -11.02 0.25
N PHE A 159 -10.85 -11.37 1.53
CA PHE A 159 -9.91 -12.28 2.20
C PHE A 159 -9.99 -13.72 1.63
N CYS A 160 -10.08 -13.90 0.31
CA CYS A 160 -10.28 -15.21 -0.30
C CYS A 160 -9.06 -15.66 -1.10
N GLY A 161 -8.46 -16.72 -0.59
CA GLY A 161 -7.18 -17.31 -0.97
C GLY A 161 -6.41 -17.51 0.34
N PRO A 162 -5.76 -18.67 0.60
CA PRO A 162 -4.93 -18.79 1.79
C PRO A 162 -3.91 -17.67 1.70
N ALA A 163 -4.08 -16.65 2.55
CA ALA A 163 -3.26 -15.47 2.59
C ALA A 163 -1.94 -15.87 3.26
N ASN A 164 -1.23 -16.80 2.63
CA ASN A 164 0.14 -17.07 2.98
C ASN A 164 0.88 -15.76 2.73
N ILE A 165 1.52 -15.26 3.77
CA ILE A 165 2.37 -14.07 3.80
C ILE A 165 3.18 -13.87 2.51
N LYS A 166 3.66 -14.98 1.92
CA LYS A 166 4.43 -15.02 0.67
C LYS A 166 3.71 -14.44 -0.56
N ASN A 167 2.38 -14.48 -0.58
CA ASN A 167 1.57 -14.03 -1.72
C ASN A 167 0.95 -12.64 -1.50
N SER A 168 1.34 -11.93 -0.44
CA SER A 168 0.92 -10.53 -0.29
C SER A 168 1.54 -9.70 -1.41
N ALA A 169 0.80 -8.71 -1.94
CA ALA A 169 1.30 -7.82 -2.99
C ALA A 169 2.71 -7.24 -2.72
N PRO A 170 3.04 -6.74 -1.50
CA PRO A 170 4.39 -6.27 -1.22
C PRO A 170 5.43 -7.41 -1.18
N ALA A 171 5.08 -8.63 -0.75
CA ALA A 171 5.99 -9.78 -0.80
C ALA A 171 6.28 -10.22 -2.25
N VAL A 172 5.25 -10.18 -3.12
CA VAL A 172 5.42 -10.44 -4.56
C VAL A 172 6.31 -9.38 -5.20
N ALA A 173 6.14 -8.11 -4.86
CA ALA A 173 7.00 -7.04 -5.35
C ALA A 173 8.48 -7.25 -4.94
N LEU A 174 8.72 -7.67 -3.70
CA LEU A 174 10.05 -8.04 -3.21
C LEU A 174 10.63 -9.23 -3.99
N GLU A 175 9.84 -10.27 -4.25
CA GLU A 175 10.28 -11.45 -4.98
C GLU A 175 10.61 -11.15 -6.45
N PHE A 176 9.81 -10.32 -7.12
CA PHE A 176 10.09 -9.89 -8.48
C PHE A 176 11.40 -9.10 -8.52
N LYS A 177 11.58 -8.19 -7.57
CA LYS A 177 12.76 -7.36 -7.49
C LYS A 177 14.03 -8.18 -7.21
N SER A 178 13.97 -9.15 -6.30
CA SER A 178 15.12 -10.04 -6.00
C SER A 178 15.55 -10.89 -7.21
N LYS A 179 14.65 -11.13 -8.16
CA LYS A 179 14.91 -11.82 -9.42
C LYS A 179 15.28 -10.88 -10.58
N GLY A 180 15.42 -9.57 -10.33
CA GLY A 180 15.75 -8.58 -11.36
C GLY A 180 14.59 -8.17 -12.27
N TYR A 181 13.35 -8.54 -11.93
CA TYR A 181 12.16 -8.11 -12.66
C TYR A 181 11.60 -6.79 -12.13
N GLN A 182 10.83 -6.09 -12.96
CA GLN A 182 10.01 -4.97 -12.51
C GLN A 182 8.87 -5.49 -11.63
N ALA A 183 8.59 -4.80 -10.51
CA ALA A 183 7.47 -5.16 -9.66
C ALA A 183 6.15 -5.09 -10.46
N PRO A 184 5.22 -6.02 -10.23
CA PRO A 184 3.93 -6.00 -10.91
C PRO A 184 3.20 -4.70 -10.59
N LEU A 185 2.55 -4.12 -11.60
CA LEU A 185 1.60 -3.03 -11.38
C LEU A 185 0.38 -3.60 -10.64
N VAL A 186 0.38 -3.45 -9.33
CA VAL A 186 -0.79 -3.79 -8.51
C VAL A 186 -1.70 -2.57 -8.52
N PRO A 187 -2.90 -2.64 -9.12
CA PRO A 187 -3.81 -1.51 -9.17
C PRO A 187 -4.09 -1.04 -7.74
N VAL A 188 -3.95 0.26 -7.52
CA VAL A 188 -4.32 0.87 -6.25
C VAL A 188 -5.84 0.84 -6.16
N VAL A 189 -6.39 -0.13 -5.43
CA VAL A 189 -7.83 -0.21 -5.24
C VAL A 189 -8.26 0.89 -4.25
N SER A 190 -8.80 1.99 -4.79
CA SER A 190 -9.43 3.04 -3.99
C SER A 190 -10.62 2.46 -3.24
N GLY A 191 -10.60 2.55 -1.90
CA GLY A 191 -11.68 2.05 -1.03
C GLY A 191 -11.24 1.02 0.02
N PHE A 192 -9.98 0.58 0.00
CA PHE A 192 -9.45 -0.35 1.02
C PHE A 192 -8.45 0.35 1.95
N GLY A 193 -8.99 1.01 2.97
CA GLY A 193 -8.20 1.66 4.00
C GLY A 193 -8.99 2.73 4.76
N CYS A 194 -8.42 3.22 5.85
CA CYS A 194 -8.87 4.44 6.50
C CYS A 194 -8.02 5.60 5.98
N GLU A 195 -8.67 6.71 5.62
CA GLU A 195 -7.97 7.95 5.29
C GLU A 195 -7.12 8.42 6.49
N LEU A 196 -6.03 9.11 6.17
CA LEU A 196 -5.08 9.64 7.15
C LEU A 196 -5.58 10.91 7.82
#